data_AF-A0A949S2U4-F1
#
_entry.id   AF-A0A949S2U4-F1
#
_cell.length_a   1.000
_cell.length_b   1.000
_cell.length_c   1.000
_cell.angle_alpha   90.00
_cell.angle_beta   90.00
_cell.angle_gamma   90.00
#
_symmetry.space_group_name_H-M   'P 1'
#
loop_
_entity.id
_entity.type
_entity.pdbx_description
1 polymer ?
#
loop_
_entity_poly.entity_id
_entity_poly.type
_entity_poly.pdbx_seq_one_letter_code
_entity_poly.pdbx_strand_id
1 'polypeptide(L)'
;MFDISSKANSARCATAVSILSVSPATIDLIKDGKIPKGDPLPVARVAAIQAAKDTSRIIPFCHPIPVEWVEVAFELSDSSVKSTVTVKNTYKTGVEVEAMTAASVAALTLYDMLKMVDEHLLISEIRLESKKGGKSAWKEKFTVPPRGAVVVMSDTIAAGKKSDTAGLAIVDRLKKDGVEVIDYRIIPDEPEQIKQLLIKYSDADQLDLVITTGGTGLSPRDFTPEATAEILDREAPGIIQAAIAYGNERTPRAMLGRGKAGARGKTLIINLPGSRKGTEESLDALFPSVLHALKMIAGGGH
;
A
#
# COMPACT_ATOMS: atom_id res chain seq x y z
N MET A 1 -0.18 1.77 19.68
CA MET A 1 0.34 1.88 18.30
C MET A 1 -0.33 0.83 17.43
N PHE A 2 -0.62 1.13 16.16
CA PHE A 2 -1.28 0.19 15.23
C PHE A 2 -0.25 -0.71 14.54
N ASP A 3 -0.45 -2.02 14.49
CA ASP A 3 0.50 -2.94 13.83
C ASP A 3 0.50 -2.74 12.29
N ILE A 4 1.68 -2.45 11.73
CA ILE A 4 1.91 -2.26 10.29
C ILE A 4 2.83 -3.33 9.68
N SER A 5 3.17 -4.39 10.42
CA SER A 5 4.10 -5.45 9.99
C SER A 5 3.70 -6.11 8.67
N SER A 6 2.41 -6.31 8.44
CA SER A 6 1.82 -6.92 7.23
C SER A 6 1.49 -5.93 6.11
N LYS A 7 1.82 -4.64 6.27
CA LYS A 7 1.59 -3.65 5.21
C LYS A 7 2.78 -3.60 4.27
N ALA A 8 2.51 -3.63 2.97
CA ALA A 8 3.50 -3.32 1.94
C ALA A 8 3.85 -1.83 1.92
N ASN A 9 5.06 -1.53 1.46
CA ASN A 9 5.49 -0.17 1.20
C ASN A 9 4.68 0.43 0.03
N SER A 10 4.38 1.72 0.12
CA SER A 10 3.68 2.46 -0.92
C SER A 10 4.04 3.93 -0.81
N ALA A 11 4.01 4.65 -1.93
CA ALA A 11 4.18 6.10 -1.91
C ALA A 11 3.10 6.76 -1.05
N ARG A 12 3.49 7.70 -0.21
CA ARG A 12 2.63 8.50 0.67
C ARG A 12 2.96 9.96 0.50
N CYS A 13 1.91 10.77 0.56
CA CYS A 13 2.03 12.21 0.57
C CYS A 13 0.97 12.77 1.51
N ALA A 14 1.34 13.72 2.34
CA ALA A 14 0.41 14.51 3.13
C ALA A 14 0.78 15.98 3.05
N THR A 15 -0.22 16.83 2.95
CA THR A 15 -0.08 18.28 3.03
C THR A 15 -0.89 18.78 4.21
N ALA A 16 -0.25 19.53 5.10
CA ALA A 16 -0.88 20.18 6.24
C ALA A 16 -0.66 21.69 6.17
N VAL A 17 -1.60 22.43 6.74
CA VAL A 17 -1.58 23.89 6.76
C VAL A 17 -1.67 24.38 8.19
N SER A 18 -0.96 25.46 8.49
CA SER A 18 -1.19 26.28 9.67
C SER A 18 -1.33 27.77 9.31
N ILE A 19 -2.09 28.50 10.11
CA ILE A 19 -2.30 29.95 9.93
C ILE A 19 -1.92 30.68 11.22
N LEU A 20 -0.98 31.61 11.10
CA LEU A 20 -0.65 32.59 12.14
C LEU A 20 -1.23 33.95 11.74
N SER A 21 -2.19 34.45 12.50
CA SER A 21 -2.69 35.83 12.35
C SER A 21 -1.68 36.79 12.96
N VAL A 22 -1.42 37.89 12.26
CA VAL A 22 -0.45 38.93 12.64
C VAL A 22 -1.02 40.31 12.26
N SER A 23 -0.47 41.37 12.83
CA SER A 23 -0.81 42.74 12.42
C SER A 23 -0.27 43.07 11.02
N PRO A 24 -0.91 43.98 10.26
CA PRO A 24 -0.36 44.44 8.98
C PRO A 24 1.04 45.03 9.09
N ALA A 25 1.34 45.76 10.16
CA ALA A 25 2.68 46.30 10.42
C ALA A 25 3.73 45.18 10.56
N THR A 26 3.36 44.04 11.15
CA THR A 26 4.24 42.87 11.24
C THR A 26 4.53 42.27 9.87
N ILE A 27 3.55 42.22 8.97
CA ILE A 27 3.74 41.75 7.59
C ILE A 27 4.76 42.65 6.87
N ASP A 28 4.65 43.97 7.02
CA ASP A 28 5.60 44.91 6.42
C ASP A 28 7.01 44.71 6.97
N LEU A 29 7.16 44.50 8.28
CA LEU A 29 8.47 44.20 8.89
C LEU A 29 9.08 42.88 8.37
N ILE A 30 8.26 41.86 8.11
CA ILE A 30 8.71 40.59 7.51
C ILE A 30 9.21 40.85 6.08
N LYS A 31 8.42 41.54 5.25
CA LYS A 31 8.76 41.83 3.85
C LYS A 31 10.04 42.69 3.74
N ASP A 32 10.22 43.64 4.65
CA ASP A 32 11.38 44.53 4.70
C ASP A 32 12.62 43.90 5.34
N GLY A 33 12.51 42.70 5.93
CA GLY A 33 13.62 42.05 6.64
C GLY A 33 14.05 42.78 7.92
N LYS A 34 13.12 43.48 8.59
CA LYS A 34 13.38 44.32 9.77
C LYS A 34 13.02 43.67 11.11
N ILE A 35 12.72 42.37 11.11
CA ILE A 35 12.47 41.61 12.34
C ILE A 35 13.77 41.54 13.16
N PRO A 36 13.79 41.98 14.44
CA PRO A 36 15.03 42.05 15.21
C PRO A 36 15.74 40.71 15.43
N LYS A 37 14.98 39.60 15.48
CA LYS A 37 15.52 38.23 15.59
C LYS A 37 16.06 37.67 14.27
N GLY A 38 15.97 38.42 13.16
CA GLY A 38 16.28 37.94 11.82
C GLY A 38 15.05 37.45 11.06
N ASP A 39 15.24 37.00 9.82
CA ASP A 39 14.16 36.58 8.94
C ASP A 39 13.40 35.36 9.50
N PRO A 40 12.10 35.50 9.84
CA PRO A 40 11.34 34.42 10.46
C PRO A 40 11.03 33.26 9.50
N LEU A 41 10.94 33.49 8.18
CA LEU A 41 10.47 32.46 7.24
C LEU A 41 11.51 31.33 7.04
N PRO A 42 12.81 31.60 6.79
CA PRO A 42 13.83 30.57 6.72
C PRO A 42 14.01 29.81 8.05
N VAL A 43 13.90 30.50 9.19
CA VAL A 43 14.02 29.86 10.51
C VAL A 43 12.85 28.90 10.74
N ALA A 44 11.61 29.34 10.49
CA ALA A 44 10.43 28.50 10.59
C ALA A 44 10.47 27.31 9.62
N ARG A 45 11.02 27.49 8.40
CA ARG A 45 11.23 26.41 7.43
C ARG A 45 12.13 25.31 7.98
N VAL A 46 13.28 25.68 8.55
CA VAL A 46 14.22 24.70 9.11
C VAL A 46 13.60 23.97 10.30
N ALA A 47 12.93 24.70 11.19
CA ALA A 47 12.25 24.12 12.36
C ALA A 47 11.16 23.12 11.94
N ALA A 48 10.35 23.45 10.93
CA ALA A 48 9.32 22.56 10.39
C ALA A 48 9.93 21.28 9.78
N ILE A 49 11.03 21.38 9.03
CA ILE A 49 11.71 20.21 8.45
C ILE A 49 12.26 19.29 9.55
N GLN A 50 12.84 19.86 10.62
CA GLN A 50 13.31 19.08 11.77
C GLN A 50 12.14 18.39 12.47
N ALA A 51 11.05 19.12 12.73
CA ALA A 51 9.86 18.60 13.36
C ALA A 51 9.22 17.44 12.59
N ALA A 52 9.17 17.50 11.25
CA ALA A 52 8.71 16.38 10.42
C ALA A 52 9.55 15.11 10.65
N LYS A 53 10.88 15.24 10.76
CA LYS A 53 11.81 14.12 10.97
C LYS A 53 11.74 13.55 12.39
N ASP A 54 11.48 14.41 13.37
CA ASP A 54 11.48 14.07 14.79
C ASP A 54 10.06 13.82 15.36
N THR A 55 9.05 13.70 14.50
CA THR A 55 7.64 13.57 14.93
C THR A 55 7.41 12.41 15.90
N SER A 56 8.01 11.25 15.66
CA SER A 56 7.86 10.07 16.54
C SER A 56 8.52 10.23 17.92
N ARG A 57 9.35 11.27 18.12
CA ARG A 57 9.91 11.61 19.44
C ARG A 57 8.94 12.43 20.28
N ILE A 58 7.99 13.10 19.63
CA ILE A 58 7.07 14.06 20.25
C ILE A 58 5.67 13.46 20.39
N ILE A 59 5.17 12.79 19.35
CA ILE A 59 3.81 12.24 19.32
C ILE A 59 3.84 10.76 19.74
N PRO A 60 3.23 10.40 20.89
CA PRO A 60 3.17 9.01 21.33
C PRO A 60 2.48 8.11 20.30
N PHE A 61 2.97 6.88 20.16
CA PHE A 61 2.47 5.86 19.23
C PHE A 61 2.57 6.19 17.73
N CYS A 62 3.19 7.31 17.34
CA CYS A 62 3.63 7.51 15.97
C CYS A 62 4.79 6.56 15.63
N HIS A 63 4.75 5.99 14.43
CA HIS A 63 5.83 5.15 13.96
C HIS A 63 7.02 6.04 13.57
N PRO A 64 8.26 5.61 13.85
CA PRO A 64 9.40 6.22 13.17
C PRO A 64 9.29 5.89 11.69
N ILE A 65 9.12 6.91 10.84
CA ILE A 65 9.02 6.73 9.39
C ILE A 65 10.17 7.44 8.68
N PRO A 66 10.73 6.83 7.61
CA PRO A 66 11.76 7.48 6.82
C PRO A 66 11.12 8.63 6.03
N VAL A 67 11.43 9.87 6.38
CA VAL A 67 10.99 11.04 5.62
C VAL A 67 11.95 11.22 4.44
N GLU A 68 11.44 11.08 3.22
CA GLU A 68 12.25 11.20 2.01
C GLU A 68 12.29 12.65 1.49
N TRP A 69 11.20 13.40 1.68
CA TRP A 69 11.11 14.78 1.21
C TRP A 69 10.14 15.61 2.04
N VAL A 70 10.52 16.86 2.30
CA VAL A 70 9.69 17.88 2.97
C VAL A 70 9.80 19.18 2.21
N GLU A 71 8.66 19.78 1.90
CA GLU A 71 8.56 21.15 1.40
C GLU A 71 7.74 21.99 2.36
N VAL A 72 8.18 23.22 2.57
CA VAL A 72 7.48 24.21 3.38
C VAL A 72 7.34 25.45 2.51
N ALA A 73 6.12 25.93 2.34
CA ALA A 73 5.82 27.18 1.65
C ALA A 73 5.14 28.14 2.63
N PHE A 74 5.42 29.43 2.46
CA PHE A 74 4.75 30.48 3.22
C PHE A 74 4.04 31.42 2.25
N GLU A 75 2.80 31.74 2.56
CA GLU A 75 2.01 32.74 1.85
C GLU A 75 1.70 33.87 2.86
N LEU A 76 2.14 35.09 2.54
CA LEU A 76 1.84 36.28 3.33
C LEU A 76 0.56 36.93 2.78
N SER A 77 -0.41 37.17 3.66
CA SER A 77 -1.54 38.06 3.40
C SER A 77 -1.36 39.38 4.15
N ASP A 78 -2.36 40.26 4.13
CA ASP A 78 -2.30 41.54 4.84
C ASP A 78 -2.30 41.38 6.37
N SER A 79 -2.77 40.24 6.89
CA SER A 79 -2.91 40.03 8.34
C SER A 79 -2.66 38.58 8.78
N SER A 80 -1.99 37.78 7.95
CA SER A 80 -1.64 36.41 8.33
C SER A 80 -0.47 35.85 7.53
N VAL A 81 0.17 34.85 8.13
CA VAL A 81 1.15 33.98 7.48
C VAL A 81 0.57 32.58 7.44
N LYS A 82 0.30 32.08 6.24
CA LYS A 82 -0.10 30.69 6.01
C LYS A 82 1.13 29.86 5.74
N SER A 83 1.33 28.80 6.52
CA SER A 83 2.39 27.81 6.30
C SER A 83 1.78 26.55 5.69
N THR A 84 2.26 26.13 4.53
CA THR A 84 1.85 24.90 3.86
C THR A 84 3.03 23.93 3.88
N VAL A 85 2.87 22.78 4.55
CA VAL A 85 3.92 21.76 4.67
C VAL A 85 3.50 20.49 3.96
N THR A 86 4.30 20.03 3.01
CA THR A 86 4.10 18.76 2.31
C THR A 86 5.21 17.78 2.66
N VAL A 87 4.83 16.58 3.09
CA VAL A 87 5.76 15.49 3.44
C VAL A 87 5.51 14.31 2.50
N LYS A 88 6.58 13.64 2.06
CA LYS A 88 6.53 12.44 1.22
C LYS A 88 7.46 11.34 1.72
N ASN A 89 7.03 10.10 1.54
CA ASN A 89 7.88 8.91 1.68
C ASN A 89 7.33 7.70 0.92
N THR A 90 8.08 6.61 0.89
CA THR A 90 7.60 5.28 0.51
C THR A 90 7.68 4.34 1.71
N TYR A 91 6.54 4.14 2.39
CA TYR A 91 6.51 3.32 3.61
C TYR A 91 5.15 2.65 3.88
N LYS A 92 5.11 1.88 4.98
CA LYS A 92 3.98 1.04 5.41
C LYS A 92 2.79 1.83 5.95
N THR A 93 3.03 3.06 6.42
CA THR A 93 2.01 3.97 6.97
C THR A 93 2.16 5.37 6.38
N GLY A 94 1.11 6.18 6.49
CA GLY A 94 1.10 7.55 5.99
C GLY A 94 1.95 8.52 6.83
N VAL A 95 2.08 9.74 6.31
CA VAL A 95 2.91 10.84 6.83
C VAL A 95 2.04 12.01 7.37
N GLU A 96 0.76 11.74 7.70
CA GLU A 96 -0.19 12.79 8.08
C GLU A 96 0.26 13.55 9.34
N VAL A 97 0.79 12.82 10.32
CA VAL A 97 1.18 13.41 11.60
C VAL A 97 2.49 14.18 11.44
N GLU A 98 3.41 13.72 10.60
CA GLU A 98 4.66 14.41 10.29
C GLU A 98 4.40 15.76 9.62
N ALA A 99 3.46 15.81 8.66
CA ALA A 99 3.05 17.06 8.03
C ALA A 99 2.39 18.01 9.04
N MET A 100 1.46 17.51 9.87
CA MET A 100 0.78 18.34 10.87
C MET A 100 1.73 18.85 11.95
N THR A 101 2.62 18.00 12.48
CA THR A 101 3.62 18.38 13.47
C THR A 101 4.56 19.45 12.91
N ALA A 102 5.00 19.31 11.66
CA ALA A 102 5.81 20.33 11.01
C ALA A 102 5.07 21.66 10.80
N ALA A 103 3.79 21.63 10.40
CA ALA A 103 2.97 22.84 10.29
C ALA A 103 2.75 23.53 11.65
N SER A 104 2.55 22.76 12.72
CA SER A 104 2.47 23.27 14.09
C SER A 104 3.75 23.97 14.52
N VAL A 105 4.90 23.33 14.28
CA VAL A 105 6.20 23.89 14.66
C VAL A 105 6.54 25.11 13.82
N ALA A 106 6.20 25.14 12.53
CA ALA A 106 6.33 26.34 11.71
C ALA A 106 5.60 27.53 12.36
N ALA A 107 4.33 27.35 12.75
CA ALA A 107 3.53 28.39 13.39
C ALA A 107 4.10 28.82 14.75
N LEU A 108 4.54 27.87 15.59
CA LEU A 108 5.16 28.17 16.88
C LEU A 108 6.49 28.92 16.72
N THR A 109 7.30 28.57 15.73
CA THR A 109 8.56 29.26 15.44
C THR A 109 8.29 30.68 14.93
N LEU A 110 7.32 30.87 14.02
CA LEU A 110 6.90 32.21 13.60
C LEU A 110 6.41 33.03 14.79
N TYR A 111 5.59 32.43 15.67
CA TYR A 111 5.12 33.10 16.88
C TYR A 111 6.30 33.56 17.74
N ASP A 112 7.28 32.68 18.02
CA ASP A 112 8.45 33.03 18.83
C ASP A 112 9.27 34.18 18.22
N MET A 113 9.42 34.17 16.90
CA MET A 113 10.18 35.17 16.16
C MET A 113 9.50 36.54 16.17
N LEU A 114 8.16 36.58 16.21
CA LEU A 114 7.37 37.80 16.01
C LEU A 114 6.82 38.42 17.31
N LYS A 115 6.74 37.70 18.42
CA LYS A 115 6.09 38.15 19.67
C LYS A 115 6.67 39.43 20.33
N MET A 116 7.81 39.91 19.85
CA MET A 116 8.43 41.15 20.31
C MET A 116 8.01 42.39 19.52
N VAL A 117 7.44 42.21 18.33
CA VAL A 117 6.94 43.28 17.44
C VAL A 117 5.42 43.23 17.30
N ASP A 118 4.78 42.16 17.79
CA ASP A 118 3.34 41.92 17.67
C ASP A 118 2.79 41.24 18.93
N GLU A 119 1.83 41.88 19.59
CA GLU A 119 1.19 41.39 20.82
C GLU A 119 -0.11 40.60 20.56
N HIS A 120 -0.58 40.56 19.31
CA HIS A 120 -1.89 39.98 18.94
C HIS A 120 -1.77 38.72 18.06
N LEU A 121 -0.63 38.04 18.15
CA LEU A 121 -0.37 36.81 17.43
C LEU A 121 -1.38 35.70 17.81
N LEU A 122 -1.98 35.06 16.80
CA LEU A 122 -2.93 33.96 17.00
C LEU A 122 -2.67 32.83 16.02
N ILE A 123 -2.40 31.63 16.53
CA ILE A 123 -2.41 30.40 15.74
C ILE A 123 -3.85 29.87 15.71
N SER A 124 -4.52 29.97 14.57
CA SER A 124 -5.97 29.67 14.44
C SER A 124 -6.24 28.27 13.91
N GLU A 125 -5.55 27.87 12.85
CA GLU A 125 -5.75 26.58 12.18
C GLU A 125 -4.47 25.77 12.17
N ILE A 126 -4.59 24.48 12.46
CA ILE A 126 -3.61 23.44 12.12
C ILE A 126 -4.41 22.24 11.63
N ARG A 127 -4.33 21.94 10.33
CA ARG A 127 -5.14 20.88 9.74
C ARG A 127 -4.43 20.17 8.61
N LEU A 128 -4.84 18.92 8.40
CA LEU A 128 -4.51 18.17 7.20
C LEU A 128 -5.34 18.72 6.03
N GLU A 129 -4.68 19.19 4.98
CA GLU A 129 -5.33 19.69 3.77
C GLU A 129 -5.57 18.56 2.76
N SER A 130 -4.57 17.70 2.57
CA SER A 130 -4.72 16.54 1.70
C SER A 130 -3.84 15.38 2.13
N LYS A 131 -4.25 14.18 1.73
CA LYS A 131 -3.40 12.98 1.79
C LYS A 131 -3.62 12.10 0.57
N LYS A 132 -2.54 11.48 0.12
CA LYS A 132 -2.52 10.57 -1.03
C LYS A 132 -1.69 9.32 -0.73
N GLY A 133 -2.02 8.23 -1.42
CA GLY A 133 -1.30 6.96 -1.34
C GLY A 133 -1.94 5.93 -0.41
N GLY A 134 -1.26 4.79 -0.28
CA GLY A 134 -1.74 3.63 0.47
C GLY A 134 -2.82 2.80 -0.22
N LYS A 135 -3.32 1.79 0.51
CA LYS A 135 -4.31 0.81 -0.01
C LYS A 135 -5.55 1.47 -0.60
N SER A 136 -6.00 2.61 -0.09
CA SER A 136 -7.17 3.33 -0.60
C SER A 136 -6.99 3.93 -1.99
N ALA A 137 -5.75 4.19 -2.42
CA ALA A 137 -5.46 4.72 -3.75
C ALA A 137 -5.56 3.65 -4.86
N TRP A 138 -5.53 2.36 -4.48
CA TRP A 138 -5.43 1.22 -5.40
C TRP A 138 -6.63 0.28 -5.30
N LYS A 139 -7.73 0.72 -4.66
CA LYS A 139 -8.96 -0.07 -4.61
C LYS A 139 -9.68 0.03 -5.94
N GLU A 140 -9.78 -1.08 -6.62
CA GLU A 140 -10.62 -1.19 -7.79
C GLU A 140 -12.10 -1.23 -7.39
N LYS A 141 -12.91 -0.44 -8.11
CA LYS A 141 -14.36 -0.58 -8.08
C LYS A 141 -14.77 -1.34 -9.33
N PHE A 142 -15.43 -2.48 -9.10
CA PHE A 142 -16.08 -3.26 -10.15
C PHE A 142 -17.58 -2.99 -10.11
N THR A 143 -18.19 -2.79 -11.28
CA THR A 143 -19.65 -2.67 -11.42
C THR A 143 -20.34 -4.01 -11.20
N VAL A 144 -19.69 -5.09 -11.62
CA VAL A 144 -20.07 -6.49 -11.37
C VAL A 144 -18.90 -7.16 -10.66
N PRO A 145 -19.11 -7.84 -9.51
CA PRO A 145 -18.05 -8.56 -8.82
C PRO A 145 -17.32 -9.53 -9.76
N PRO A 146 -15.97 -9.52 -9.80
CA PRO A 146 -15.22 -10.52 -10.57
C PRO A 146 -15.52 -11.92 -10.04
N ARG A 147 -15.66 -12.88 -10.95
CA ARG A 147 -15.91 -14.29 -10.65
C ARG A 147 -14.58 -15.01 -10.53
N GLY A 148 -14.36 -15.72 -9.44
CA GLY A 148 -13.11 -16.45 -9.24
C GLY A 148 -13.26 -17.85 -8.68
N ALA A 149 -12.20 -18.63 -8.81
CA ALA A 149 -12.10 -19.97 -8.23
C ALA A 149 -10.82 -20.15 -7.42
N VAL A 150 -10.90 -21.01 -6.40
CA VAL A 150 -9.76 -21.43 -5.57
C VAL A 150 -9.53 -22.92 -5.73
N VAL A 151 -8.31 -23.31 -6.07
CA VAL A 151 -7.90 -24.71 -6.23
C VAL A 151 -6.77 -25.04 -5.27
N VAL A 152 -6.96 -26.07 -4.47
CA VAL A 152 -5.93 -26.58 -3.56
C VAL A 152 -5.33 -27.85 -4.18
N MET A 153 -4.03 -27.86 -4.42
CA MET A 153 -3.31 -29.05 -4.90
C MET A 153 -2.64 -29.70 -3.71
N SER A 154 -3.17 -30.87 -3.32
CA SER A 154 -2.58 -31.69 -2.27
C SER A 154 -3.12 -33.11 -2.29
N ASP A 155 -2.24 -34.07 -2.57
CA ASP A 155 -2.55 -35.50 -2.44
C ASP A 155 -3.11 -35.86 -1.04
N THR A 156 -2.57 -35.27 0.03
CA THR A 156 -2.97 -35.60 1.41
C THR A 156 -4.34 -35.05 1.80
N ILE A 157 -4.69 -33.84 1.34
CA ILE A 157 -5.98 -33.21 1.64
C ILE A 157 -7.06 -33.86 0.76
N ALA A 158 -6.74 -34.15 -0.51
CA ALA A 158 -7.63 -34.89 -1.41
C ALA A 158 -7.97 -36.28 -0.86
N ALA A 159 -7.01 -36.95 -0.19
CA ALA A 159 -7.22 -38.21 0.49
C ALA A 159 -7.94 -38.11 1.86
N GLY A 160 -8.37 -36.91 2.27
CA GLY A 160 -9.07 -36.68 3.54
C GLY A 160 -8.20 -36.79 4.81
N LYS A 161 -6.87 -36.85 4.66
CA LYS A 161 -5.94 -37.05 5.78
C LYS A 161 -5.61 -35.75 6.53
N LYS A 162 -5.92 -34.59 5.95
CA LYS A 162 -5.63 -33.27 6.51
C LYS A 162 -6.70 -32.27 6.05
N SER A 163 -6.98 -31.26 6.86
CA SER A 163 -7.84 -30.14 6.47
C SER A 163 -7.05 -29.06 5.70
N ASP A 164 -7.69 -28.47 4.69
CA ASP A 164 -7.16 -27.28 4.04
C ASP A 164 -7.39 -26.05 4.93
N THR A 165 -6.35 -25.24 5.05
CA THR A 165 -6.41 -23.93 5.73
C THR A 165 -5.88 -22.81 4.85
N ALA A 166 -5.14 -23.12 3.79
CA ALA A 166 -4.56 -22.13 2.89
C ALA A 166 -5.60 -21.70 1.85
N GLY A 167 -6.29 -22.65 1.22
CA GLY A 167 -7.39 -22.35 0.29
C GLY A 167 -8.52 -21.60 0.97
N LEU A 168 -8.91 -21.99 2.19
CA LEU A 168 -9.89 -21.23 2.98
C LEU A 168 -9.45 -19.77 3.24
N ALA A 169 -8.17 -19.53 3.53
CA ALA A 169 -7.66 -18.17 3.71
C ALA A 169 -7.74 -17.34 2.41
N ILE A 170 -7.55 -17.98 1.26
CA ILE A 170 -7.73 -17.35 -0.06
C ILE A 170 -9.20 -17.00 -0.28
N VAL A 171 -10.12 -17.94 -0.01
CA VAL A 171 -11.57 -17.70 -0.15
C VAL A 171 -12.01 -16.50 0.70
N ASP A 172 -11.58 -16.44 1.95
CA ASP A 172 -11.89 -15.34 2.86
C ASP A 172 -11.33 -14.00 2.36
N ARG A 173 -10.12 -14.01 1.81
CA ARG A 173 -9.49 -12.81 1.26
C ARG A 173 -10.21 -12.32 0.01
N LEU A 174 -10.50 -13.21 -0.94
CA LEU A 174 -11.22 -12.88 -2.17
C LEU A 174 -12.57 -12.25 -1.89
N LYS A 175 -13.35 -12.81 -0.95
CA LYS A 175 -14.63 -12.22 -0.52
C LYS A 175 -14.47 -10.82 0.06
N LYS A 176 -13.46 -10.59 0.90
CA LYS A 176 -13.17 -9.27 1.49
C LYS A 176 -12.77 -8.23 0.44
N ASP A 177 -12.09 -8.67 -0.61
CA ASP A 177 -11.65 -7.81 -1.71
C ASP A 177 -12.68 -7.71 -2.86
N GLY A 178 -13.89 -8.26 -2.67
CA GLY A 178 -15.03 -8.08 -3.58
C GLY A 178 -15.07 -9.04 -4.76
N VAL A 179 -14.36 -10.16 -4.70
CA VAL A 179 -14.40 -11.25 -5.70
C VAL A 179 -15.43 -12.29 -5.26
N GLU A 180 -16.32 -12.67 -6.18
CA GLU A 180 -17.27 -13.76 -6.00
C GLU A 180 -16.60 -15.10 -6.24
N VAL A 181 -16.46 -15.92 -5.19
CA VAL A 181 -15.87 -17.26 -5.30
C VAL A 181 -16.93 -18.23 -5.80
N ILE A 182 -16.88 -18.56 -7.09
CA ILE A 182 -17.81 -19.47 -7.78
C ILE A 182 -17.50 -20.92 -7.44
N ASP A 183 -16.21 -21.25 -7.24
CA ASP A 183 -15.83 -22.60 -6.88
C ASP A 183 -14.61 -22.63 -5.95
N TYR A 184 -14.62 -23.62 -5.07
CA TYR A 184 -13.52 -23.99 -4.19
C TYR A 184 -13.39 -25.51 -4.23
N ARG A 185 -12.22 -26.00 -4.65
CA ARG A 185 -11.99 -27.44 -4.73
C ARG A 185 -10.58 -27.85 -4.36
N ILE A 186 -10.47 -29.09 -3.93
CA ILE A 186 -9.20 -29.76 -3.62
C ILE A 186 -9.01 -30.86 -4.66
N ILE A 187 -7.84 -30.92 -5.28
CA ILE A 187 -7.45 -31.97 -6.23
C ILE A 187 -6.08 -32.56 -5.87
N PRO A 188 -5.80 -33.81 -6.29
CA PRO A 188 -4.45 -34.38 -6.24
C PRO A 188 -3.46 -33.61 -7.11
N ASP A 189 -2.17 -33.82 -6.86
CA ASP A 189 -1.05 -33.19 -7.60
C ASP A 189 -0.80 -33.88 -8.96
N GLU A 190 -1.86 -34.05 -9.76
CA GLU A 190 -1.81 -34.70 -11.08
C GLU A 190 -1.77 -33.65 -12.21
N PRO A 191 -0.69 -33.57 -13.01
CA PRO A 191 -0.47 -32.48 -13.97
C PRO A 191 -1.62 -32.28 -14.96
N GLU A 192 -2.10 -33.37 -15.56
CA GLU A 192 -3.16 -33.33 -16.58
C GLU A 192 -4.51 -32.89 -15.96
N GLN A 193 -4.78 -33.30 -14.72
CA GLN A 193 -5.99 -32.89 -14.02
C GLN A 193 -5.96 -31.39 -13.67
N ILE A 194 -4.80 -30.88 -13.22
CA ILE A 194 -4.60 -29.45 -12.96
C ILE A 194 -4.81 -28.66 -14.26
N LYS A 195 -4.16 -29.09 -15.35
CA LYS A 195 -4.24 -28.45 -16.67
C LYS A 195 -5.68 -28.36 -17.18
N GLN A 196 -6.39 -29.49 -17.24
CA GLN A 196 -7.77 -29.56 -17.74
C GLN A 196 -8.71 -28.69 -16.90
N LEU A 197 -8.51 -28.65 -15.59
CA LEU A 197 -9.29 -27.81 -14.70
C LEU A 197 -9.08 -26.32 -14.98
N LEU A 198 -7.83 -25.88 -15.05
CA LEU A 198 -7.51 -24.48 -15.32
C LEU A 198 -7.99 -24.03 -16.70
N ILE A 199 -7.90 -24.91 -17.71
CA ILE A 199 -8.49 -24.69 -19.04
C ILE A 199 -10.00 -24.55 -18.94
N LYS A 200 -10.69 -25.47 -18.25
CA LYS A 200 -12.14 -25.41 -18.08
C LYS A 200 -12.56 -24.07 -17.44
N TYR A 201 -11.91 -23.66 -16.35
CA TYR A 201 -12.24 -22.40 -15.68
C TYR A 201 -12.03 -21.18 -16.56
N SER A 202 -11.00 -21.21 -17.41
CA SER A 202 -10.67 -20.07 -18.26
C SER A 202 -11.57 -20.01 -19.50
N ASP A 203 -11.79 -21.15 -20.15
CA ASP A 203 -12.37 -21.20 -21.49
C ASP A 203 -13.88 -21.47 -21.45
N ALA A 204 -14.31 -22.41 -20.60
CA ALA A 204 -15.71 -22.85 -20.52
C ALA A 204 -16.50 -22.04 -19.49
N ASP A 205 -15.97 -21.91 -18.27
CA ASP A 205 -16.66 -21.20 -17.19
C ASP A 205 -16.42 -19.67 -17.23
N GLN A 206 -15.40 -19.25 -18.00
CA GLN A 206 -14.99 -17.85 -18.23
C GLN A 206 -14.86 -17.06 -16.93
N LEU A 207 -14.11 -17.61 -15.97
CA LEU A 207 -13.82 -16.93 -14.71
C LEU A 207 -12.82 -15.79 -14.92
N ASP A 208 -12.90 -14.74 -14.11
CA ASP A 208 -11.95 -13.62 -14.18
C ASP A 208 -10.63 -13.97 -13.47
N LEU A 209 -10.70 -14.75 -12.39
CA LEU A 209 -9.55 -15.03 -11.52
C LEU A 209 -9.52 -16.49 -11.05
N VAL A 210 -8.39 -17.17 -11.22
CA VAL A 210 -8.15 -18.48 -10.63
C VAL A 210 -6.91 -18.41 -9.74
N ILE A 211 -7.08 -18.72 -8.46
CA ILE A 211 -5.96 -18.85 -7.53
C ILE A 211 -5.77 -20.31 -7.18
N THR A 212 -4.55 -20.79 -7.37
CA THR A 212 -4.17 -22.13 -6.94
C THR A 212 -3.28 -22.05 -5.70
N THR A 213 -3.30 -23.05 -4.82
CA THR A 213 -2.40 -23.14 -3.67
C THR A 213 -1.92 -24.57 -3.41
N GLY A 214 -0.61 -24.74 -3.27
CA GLY A 214 0.03 -26.06 -3.20
C GLY A 214 0.77 -26.44 -4.48
N GLY A 215 1.53 -27.53 -4.45
CA GLY A 215 2.21 -28.05 -5.65
C GLY A 215 3.28 -27.14 -6.28
N THR A 216 3.77 -26.10 -5.59
CA THR A 216 4.71 -25.09 -6.13
C THR A 216 6.14 -25.19 -5.60
N GLY A 217 6.46 -26.21 -4.79
CA GLY A 217 7.79 -26.40 -4.20
C GLY A 217 8.74 -27.18 -5.11
N LEU A 218 9.77 -27.80 -4.54
CA LEU A 218 10.75 -28.64 -5.26
C LEU A 218 10.52 -30.15 -5.06
N SER A 219 9.38 -30.55 -4.50
CA SER A 219 9.03 -31.97 -4.36
C SER A 219 8.85 -32.62 -5.74
N PRO A 220 9.16 -33.92 -5.92
CA PRO A 220 8.87 -34.65 -7.16
C PRO A 220 7.38 -34.67 -7.57
N ARG A 221 6.48 -34.26 -6.67
CA ARG A 221 5.03 -34.14 -6.90
C ARG A 221 4.60 -32.71 -7.23
N ASP A 222 5.47 -31.71 -7.08
CA ASP A 222 5.10 -30.31 -7.26
C ASP A 222 5.07 -29.96 -8.77
N PHE A 223 3.92 -30.13 -9.42
CA PHE A 223 3.73 -29.88 -10.86
C PHE A 223 2.83 -28.69 -11.20
N THR A 224 2.35 -27.96 -10.20
CA THR A 224 1.41 -26.85 -10.43
C THR A 224 2.01 -25.75 -11.32
N PRO A 225 3.27 -25.31 -11.12
CA PRO A 225 3.90 -24.34 -12.01
C PRO A 225 3.98 -24.79 -13.46
N GLU A 226 4.40 -26.02 -13.71
CA GLU A 226 4.52 -26.61 -15.04
C GLU A 226 3.17 -26.69 -15.74
N ALA A 227 2.17 -27.26 -15.07
CA ALA A 227 0.81 -27.38 -15.59
C ALA A 227 0.19 -26.00 -15.88
N THR A 228 0.48 -25.00 -15.04
CA THR A 228 0.03 -23.62 -15.27
C THR A 228 0.76 -23.00 -16.47
N ALA A 229 2.09 -23.10 -16.55
CA ALA A 229 2.88 -22.49 -17.61
C ALA A 229 2.49 -22.98 -19.00
N GLU A 230 2.15 -24.27 -19.16
CA GLU A 230 1.75 -24.86 -20.44
C GLU A 230 0.46 -24.28 -21.04
N ILE A 231 -0.40 -23.65 -20.24
CA ILE A 231 -1.72 -23.17 -20.68
C ILE A 231 -1.84 -21.65 -20.74
N LEU A 232 -0.85 -20.92 -20.23
CA LEU A 232 -0.87 -19.47 -20.23
C LEU A 232 -0.63 -18.94 -21.64
N ASP A 233 -1.49 -18.01 -22.08
CA ASP A 233 -1.27 -17.27 -23.33
C ASP A 233 -0.21 -16.17 -23.13
N ARG A 234 -0.11 -15.65 -21.90
CA ARG A 234 0.85 -14.61 -21.52
C ARG A 234 1.25 -14.72 -20.06
N GLU A 235 2.54 -14.89 -19.80
CA GLU A 235 3.06 -14.85 -18.42
C GLU A 235 3.08 -13.42 -17.85
N ALA A 236 2.86 -13.31 -16.54
CA ALA A 236 2.98 -12.10 -15.74
C ALA A 236 3.91 -12.36 -14.54
N PRO A 237 5.21 -12.63 -14.77
CA PRO A 237 6.14 -13.10 -13.73
C PRO A 237 6.30 -12.10 -12.58
N GLY A 238 6.10 -10.81 -12.82
CA GLY A 238 6.17 -9.75 -11.81
C GLY A 238 5.23 -9.95 -10.62
N ILE A 239 4.08 -10.64 -10.82
CA ILE A 239 3.14 -10.96 -9.75
C ILE A 239 3.82 -11.91 -8.74
N ILE A 240 4.39 -13.01 -9.21
CA ILE A 240 5.04 -13.98 -8.32
C ILE A 240 6.33 -13.39 -7.73
N GLN A 241 7.09 -12.62 -8.51
CA GLN A 241 8.28 -11.93 -8.01
C GLN A 241 7.95 -10.98 -6.84
N ALA A 242 6.84 -10.24 -6.92
CA ALA A 242 6.37 -9.37 -5.84
C ALA A 242 6.00 -10.17 -4.58
N ALA A 243 5.28 -11.29 -4.73
CA ALA A 243 4.95 -12.17 -3.62
C ALA A 243 6.20 -12.77 -2.95
N ILE A 244 7.16 -13.25 -3.75
CA ILE A 244 8.43 -13.80 -3.26
C ILE A 244 9.27 -12.73 -2.57
N ALA A 245 9.39 -11.53 -3.15
CA ALA A 245 10.15 -10.44 -2.56
C ALA A 245 9.60 -10.07 -1.18
N TYR A 246 8.28 -9.92 -1.06
CA TYR A 246 7.61 -9.65 0.21
C TYR A 246 7.76 -10.82 1.21
N GLY A 247 7.65 -12.07 0.76
CA GLY A 247 7.89 -13.24 1.58
C GLY A 247 9.33 -13.33 2.10
N ASN A 248 10.32 -12.98 1.27
CA ASN A 248 11.74 -13.03 1.62
C ASN A 248 12.12 -12.04 2.73
N GLU A 249 11.40 -10.93 2.88
CA GLU A 249 11.55 -10.02 4.03
C GLU A 249 11.18 -10.69 5.37
N ARG A 250 10.46 -11.81 5.34
CA ARG A 250 9.89 -12.49 6.53
C ARG A 250 10.45 -13.89 6.73
N THR A 251 10.75 -14.60 5.64
CA THR A 251 11.29 -15.95 5.66
C THR A 251 12.25 -16.15 4.49
N PRO A 252 13.49 -16.62 4.74
CA PRO A 252 14.44 -16.89 3.66
C PRO A 252 14.01 -18.07 2.76
N ARG A 253 12.93 -18.79 3.11
CA ARG A 253 12.44 -19.94 2.33
C ARG A 253 11.52 -19.52 1.17
N ALA A 254 11.02 -18.28 1.15
CA ALA A 254 10.10 -17.83 0.09
C ALA A 254 10.74 -17.89 -1.30
N MET A 255 12.07 -17.70 -1.40
CA MET A 255 12.84 -17.83 -2.64
C MET A 255 12.75 -19.19 -3.34
N LEU A 256 12.30 -20.25 -2.66
CA LEU A 256 12.17 -21.59 -3.24
C LEU A 256 10.84 -21.80 -3.98
N GLY A 257 9.89 -20.85 -3.87
CA GLY A 257 8.61 -20.95 -4.54
C GLY A 257 8.76 -20.85 -6.05
N ARG A 258 8.15 -21.78 -6.78
CA ARG A 258 8.16 -21.85 -8.25
C ARG A 258 6.85 -21.43 -8.89
N GLY A 259 5.92 -20.83 -8.13
CA GLY A 259 4.60 -20.46 -8.63
C GLY A 259 4.66 -19.65 -9.94
N LYS A 260 3.62 -19.79 -10.77
CA LYS A 260 3.43 -19.01 -11.98
C LYS A 260 2.24 -18.09 -11.85
N ALA A 261 2.26 -17.01 -12.63
CA ALA A 261 1.10 -16.15 -12.81
C ALA A 261 1.06 -15.66 -14.26
N GLY A 262 -0.15 -15.49 -14.78
CA GLY A 262 -0.36 -15.03 -16.14
C GLY A 262 -1.82 -15.10 -16.57
N ALA A 263 -2.07 -14.70 -17.81
CA ALA A 263 -3.40 -14.74 -18.41
C ALA A 263 -3.57 -15.93 -19.34
N ARG A 264 -4.76 -16.53 -19.31
CA ARG A 264 -5.32 -17.39 -20.35
C ARG A 264 -6.66 -16.79 -20.77
N GLY A 265 -6.80 -16.38 -22.02
CA GLY A 265 -7.94 -15.63 -22.51
C GLY A 265 -8.19 -14.40 -21.64
N LYS A 266 -9.35 -14.37 -20.97
CA LYS A 266 -9.74 -13.30 -20.04
C LYS A 266 -9.49 -13.60 -18.56
N THR A 267 -8.86 -14.74 -18.27
CA THR A 267 -8.70 -15.25 -16.92
C THR A 267 -7.28 -15.02 -16.42
N LEU A 268 -7.14 -14.37 -15.27
CA LEU A 268 -5.87 -14.30 -14.55
C LEU A 268 -5.70 -15.54 -13.69
N ILE A 269 -4.57 -16.25 -13.84
CA ILE A 269 -4.22 -17.41 -13.03
C ILE A 269 -3.01 -17.06 -12.17
N ILE A 270 -3.05 -17.38 -10.88
CA ILE A 270 -1.96 -17.13 -9.91
C ILE A 270 -1.75 -18.35 -9.03
N ASN A 271 -0.53 -18.90 -8.99
CA ASN A 271 -0.17 -19.96 -8.06
C ASN A 271 0.44 -19.40 -6.77
N LEU A 272 -0.10 -19.80 -5.62
CA LEU A 272 0.36 -19.42 -4.30
C LEU A 272 0.97 -20.61 -3.53
N PRO A 273 1.81 -20.36 -2.51
CA PRO A 273 2.42 -21.43 -1.72
C PRO A 273 1.38 -22.21 -0.89
N GLY A 274 1.50 -23.54 -0.81
CA GLY A 274 0.54 -24.40 -0.08
C GLY A 274 0.51 -24.24 1.45
N SER A 275 1.49 -23.56 2.05
CA SER A 275 1.46 -23.24 3.48
C SER A 275 0.52 -22.07 3.74
N ARG A 276 -0.31 -22.14 4.80
CA ARG A 276 -1.22 -21.05 5.18
C ARG A 276 -0.50 -19.70 5.30
N LYS A 277 0.61 -19.66 6.03
CA LYS A 277 1.39 -18.43 6.24
C LYS A 277 1.94 -17.85 4.93
N GLY A 278 2.54 -18.69 4.07
CA GLY A 278 3.05 -18.25 2.77
C GLY A 278 1.95 -17.76 1.83
N THR A 279 0.76 -18.39 1.88
CA THR A 279 -0.43 -17.92 1.18
C THR A 279 -0.88 -16.55 1.71
N GLU A 280 -1.04 -16.38 3.04
CA GLU A 280 -1.45 -15.10 3.65
C GLU A 280 -0.47 -13.97 3.33
N GLU A 281 0.85 -14.23 3.41
CA GLU A 281 1.89 -13.26 3.04
C GLU A 281 1.84 -12.89 1.54
N SER A 282 1.61 -13.87 0.66
CA SER A 282 1.45 -13.60 -0.77
C SER A 282 0.18 -12.78 -1.05
N LEU A 283 -0.92 -13.07 -0.36
CA LEU A 283 -2.15 -12.29 -0.46
C LEU A 283 -1.95 -10.84 0.04
N ASP A 284 -1.18 -10.63 1.10
CA ASP A 284 -0.83 -9.30 1.60
C ASP A 284 0.03 -8.49 0.62
N ALA A 285 0.93 -9.16 -0.10
CA ALA A 285 1.76 -8.56 -1.14
C ALA A 285 0.94 -8.15 -2.37
N LEU A 286 -0.02 -8.98 -2.78
CA LEU A 286 -0.69 -8.85 -4.07
C LEU A 286 -2.02 -8.09 -4.01
N PHE A 287 -2.83 -8.29 -2.97
CA PHE A 287 -4.20 -7.77 -2.91
C PHE A 287 -4.34 -6.46 -2.12
N PRO A 288 -5.13 -5.49 -2.60
CA PRO A 288 -6.06 -5.60 -3.74
C PRO A 288 -5.45 -5.23 -5.10
N SER A 289 -4.21 -4.77 -5.16
CA SER A 289 -3.61 -4.16 -6.36
C SER A 289 -3.63 -5.07 -7.59
N VAL A 290 -3.45 -6.38 -7.42
CA VAL A 290 -3.48 -7.36 -8.52
C VAL A 290 -4.83 -7.41 -9.24
N LEU A 291 -5.93 -6.98 -8.61
CA LEU A 291 -7.24 -6.92 -9.24
C LEU A 291 -7.31 -5.93 -10.41
N HIS A 292 -6.40 -4.96 -10.48
CA HIS A 292 -6.28 -4.07 -11.64
C HIS A 292 -5.98 -4.84 -12.93
N ALA A 293 -5.25 -5.96 -12.84
CA ALA A 293 -4.95 -6.80 -14.00
C ALA A 293 -6.22 -7.38 -14.65
N LEU A 294 -7.30 -7.59 -13.88
CA LEU A 294 -8.57 -8.08 -14.43
C LEU A 294 -9.19 -7.08 -15.41
N LYS A 295 -9.09 -5.77 -15.13
CA LYS A 295 -9.54 -4.71 -16.05
C LYS A 295 -8.69 -4.69 -17.32
N MET A 296 -7.37 -4.76 -17.15
CA MET A 296 -6.41 -4.80 -18.27
C MET A 296 -6.69 -5.96 -19.21
N ILE A 297 -6.89 -7.16 -18.66
CA ILE A 297 -7.18 -8.36 -19.42
C ILE A 297 -8.54 -8.26 -20.13
N ALA A 298 -9.54 -7.62 -19.50
CA ALA A 298 -10.83 -7.35 -20.11
C ALA A 298 -10.81 -6.25 -21.20
N GLY A 299 -9.67 -5.59 -21.42
CA GLY A 299 -9.50 -4.52 -22.41
C GLY A 299 -9.78 -3.11 -21.89
N GLY A 300 -10.01 -2.94 -20.58
CA GLY A 300 -9.96 -1.64 -19.93
C GLY A 300 -8.49 -1.25 -19.76
N GLY A 301 -8.05 -0.13 -20.33
CA GLY A 301 -6.64 0.28 -20.31
C GLY A 301 -6.02 0.43 -18.90
N HIS A 302 -4.78 0.90 -18.88
CA HIS A 302 -4.00 1.19 -17.66
C HIS A 302 -4.58 2.34 -16.85
#